data_AF-A0A4U0V3J2-F1
#
_entry.id   AF-A0A4U0V3J2-F1
#
_cell.length_a   1.000
_cell.length_b   1.000
_cell.length_c   1.000
_cell.angle_alpha   90.00
_cell.angle_beta   90.00
_cell.angle_gamma   90.00
#
_symmetry.space_group_name_H-M   'P 1'
#
loop_
_entity.id
_entity.type
_entity.pdbx_description
1 polymer ?
#
loop_
_entity_poly.entity_id
_entity_poly.type
_entity_poly.pdbx_seq_one_letter_code
_entity_poly.pdbx_strand_id
1 'polypeptide(L)'
;MTTPRGVLAFTSGGYCIEKNNGKIKWRNIPQKLAAELKTAQQVYCIAVGPDDDFFCAWKGTDERPWMWNSLSNYPELSEAYNKGKDEWIQSRDFSKIHCSLAQNGSYYFNNNSGATAKVGQSHDGLDARLGKEINSKLVGGKFVQDPQLVALGIAQSYILLGNNGEILWDLKDHYTDLEKVLQESKVGVEHVVLSPFNGTHWFVKFKNNVAFWCDAIPKDWDMNRYD
;
A
#
# COMPACT_ATOMS: atom_id res chain seq x y z
N MET A 1 -9.07 14.27 17.56
CA MET A 1 -7.72 13.87 17.10
C MET A 1 -7.92 12.87 15.96
N THR A 2 -7.36 13.12 14.79
CA THR A 2 -7.45 12.22 13.64
C THR A 2 -6.50 11.05 13.83
N THR A 3 -7.02 9.83 13.90
CA THR A 3 -6.20 8.61 13.89
C THR A 3 -5.44 8.57 12.55
N PRO A 4 -4.13 8.29 12.55
CA PRO A 4 -3.38 8.19 11.30
C PRO A 4 -4.01 7.13 10.40
N ARG A 5 -4.02 7.42 9.09
CA ARG A 5 -4.71 6.58 8.10
C ARG A 5 -3.95 5.32 7.76
N GLY A 6 -2.79 5.11 8.38
CA GLY A 6 -1.94 3.95 8.13
C GLY A 6 -0.99 4.14 6.94
N VAL A 7 -0.83 5.36 6.41
CA VAL A 7 0.14 5.63 5.35
C VAL A 7 1.54 5.33 5.87
N LEU A 8 2.06 4.19 5.44
CA LEU A 8 3.38 3.67 5.77
C LEU A 8 3.93 2.98 4.52
N ALA A 9 5.17 3.31 4.17
CA ALA A 9 5.97 2.51 3.25
C ALA A 9 7.32 2.23 3.90
N PHE A 10 7.77 0.99 3.82
CA PHE A 10 9.15 0.65 4.16
C PHE A 10 10.07 0.91 2.98
N THR A 11 11.34 1.15 3.26
CA THR A 11 12.42 1.13 2.26
C THR A 11 13.49 0.15 2.71
N SER A 12 14.49 -0.12 1.86
CA SER A 12 15.59 -1.04 2.20
C SER A 12 16.33 -0.67 3.50
N GLY A 13 16.36 0.62 3.87
CA GLY A 13 17.04 1.12 5.06
C GLY A 13 16.24 2.13 5.88
N GLY A 14 14.92 2.19 5.70
CA GLY A 14 14.10 3.24 6.31
C GLY A 14 12.60 3.08 6.07
N TYR A 15 11.90 4.21 6.07
CA TYR A 15 10.45 4.27 6.02
C TYR A 15 9.95 5.67 5.63
N CYS A 16 8.67 5.73 5.26
CA CYS A 16 7.85 6.94 5.22
C CYS A 16 6.56 6.68 5.99
N ILE A 17 6.17 7.56 6.91
CA ILE A 17 5.00 7.41 7.79
C ILE A 17 4.20 8.70 7.91
N GLU A 18 2.88 8.59 8.00
CA GLU A 18 1.99 9.66 8.47
C GLU A 18 1.91 9.63 10.02
N LYS A 19 2.09 10.80 10.64
CA LYS A 19 1.89 11.03 12.09
C LYS A 19 0.46 11.45 12.39
N ASN A 20 0.04 11.38 13.65
CA ASN A 20 -1.32 11.75 14.09
C ASN A 20 -1.72 13.21 13.76
N ASN A 21 -0.73 14.09 13.64
CA ASN A 21 -0.94 15.49 13.25
C ASN A 21 -1.00 15.70 11.72
N GLY A 22 -1.08 14.62 10.94
CA GLY A 22 -1.09 14.62 9.48
C GLY A 22 0.28 14.87 8.83
N LYS A 23 1.33 15.17 9.62
CA LYS A 23 2.66 15.39 9.06
C LYS A 23 3.30 14.08 8.62
N ILE A 24 3.99 14.14 7.50
CA ILE A 24 4.76 13.01 6.98
C ILE A 24 6.18 13.07 7.56
N LYS A 25 6.66 11.95 8.12
CA LYS A 25 8.05 11.76 8.55
C LYS A 25 8.66 10.63 7.72
N TRP A 26 9.89 10.80 7.27
CA TRP A 26 10.58 9.77 6.51
C TRP A 26 12.06 9.68 6.89
N ARG A 27 12.65 8.54 6.54
CA ARG A 27 14.08 8.27 6.66
C ARG A 27 14.48 7.37 5.49
N ASN A 28 15.59 7.69 4.84
CA ASN A 28 16.19 6.86 3.77
C ASN A 28 15.16 6.43 2.69
N ILE A 29 14.42 7.40 2.16
CA ILE A 29 13.51 7.20 1.02
C ILE A 29 14.18 7.68 -0.27
N PRO A 30 13.69 7.25 -1.46
CA PRO A 30 14.20 7.70 -2.74
C PRO A 30 14.27 9.24 -2.83
N GLN A 31 15.37 9.79 -3.35
CA GLN A 31 15.60 11.24 -3.36
C GLN A 31 14.50 12.00 -4.13
N LYS A 32 14.03 11.43 -5.25
CA LYS A 32 12.93 12.01 -6.04
C LYS A 32 11.63 12.05 -5.22
N LEU A 33 11.29 10.97 -4.53
CA LEU A 33 10.12 10.94 -3.64
C LEU A 33 10.25 11.95 -2.48
N ALA A 34 11.44 12.08 -1.90
CA ALA A 34 11.70 13.08 -0.85
C ALA A 34 11.50 14.53 -1.33
N ALA A 35 11.77 14.83 -2.60
CA ALA A 35 11.52 16.15 -3.16
C ALA A 35 10.02 16.45 -3.24
N GLU A 36 9.23 15.50 -3.72
CA GLU A 36 7.77 15.64 -3.86
C GLU A 36 7.07 15.79 -2.49
N LEU A 37 7.46 14.96 -1.51
CA LEU A 37 6.85 14.95 -0.18
C LEU A 37 7.05 16.27 0.61
N LYS A 38 8.00 17.13 0.22
CA LYS A 38 8.15 18.48 0.82
C LYS A 38 6.93 19.38 0.57
N THR A 39 6.18 19.10 -0.49
CA THR A 39 4.98 19.85 -0.86
C THR A 39 3.69 19.15 -0.43
N ALA A 40 3.79 17.96 0.16
CA ALA A 40 2.64 17.16 0.53
C ALA A 40 1.98 17.67 1.82
N GLN A 41 0.70 18.01 1.72
CA GLN A 41 -0.17 18.30 2.86
C GLN A 41 -0.82 17.01 3.38
N GLN A 42 -1.17 16.08 2.48
CA GLN A 42 -1.78 14.79 2.81
C GLN A 42 -1.34 13.74 1.78
N VAL A 43 -0.90 12.58 2.24
CA VAL A 43 -0.60 11.43 1.37
C VAL A 43 -1.79 10.48 1.39
N TYR A 44 -2.20 9.98 0.22
CA TYR A 44 -3.28 8.99 0.09
C TYR A 44 -2.72 7.58 -0.11
N CYS A 45 -1.69 7.48 -0.95
CA CYS A 45 -1.04 6.21 -1.27
C CYS A 45 0.46 6.45 -1.44
N ILE A 46 1.26 5.56 -0.88
CA ILE A 46 2.70 5.52 -1.05
C ILE A 46 3.15 4.06 -1.08
N ALA A 47 3.93 3.70 -2.10
CA ALA A 47 4.57 2.41 -2.21
C ALA A 47 6.01 2.61 -2.67
N VAL A 48 6.93 1.84 -2.11
CA VAL A 48 8.36 1.89 -2.46
C VAL A 48 8.82 0.48 -2.78
N GLY A 49 9.41 0.34 -3.97
CA GLY A 49 9.99 -0.90 -4.50
C GLY A 49 11.52 -0.86 -4.48
N PRO A 50 12.18 -1.88 -5.06
CA PRO A 50 13.63 -1.91 -5.22
C PRO A 50 14.12 -0.78 -6.13
N ASP A 51 15.43 -0.51 -6.07
CA ASP A 51 16.14 0.43 -6.95
C ASP A 51 15.52 1.84 -7.02
N ASP A 52 15.08 2.35 -5.87
CA ASP A 52 14.45 3.67 -5.75
C ASP A 52 13.14 3.84 -6.51
N ASP A 53 12.51 2.74 -6.97
CA ASP A 53 11.17 2.81 -7.55
C ASP A 53 10.13 3.14 -6.48
N PHE A 54 9.13 3.93 -6.87
CA PHE A 54 8.04 4.32 -6.01
C PHE A 54 6.80 4.70 -6.80
N PHE A 55 5.66 4.65 -6.12
CA PHE A 55 4.40 5.25 -6.53
C PHE A 55 3.89 6.11 -5.38
N CYS A 56 3.41 7.32 -5.67
CA CYS A 56 2.88 8.23 -4.67
C CYS A 56 1.69 9.04 -5.21
N ALA A 57 0.64 9.12 -4.41
CA ALA A 57 -0.52 10.00 -4.63
C ALA A 57 -0.75 10.86 -3.38
N TRP A 58 -0.78 12.18 -3.55
CA TRP A 58 -0.89 13.13 -2.45
C TRP A 58 -1.71 14.37 -2.83
N LYS A 59 -2.07 15.16 -1.83
CA LYS A 59 -2.60 16.51 -1.97
C LYS A 59 -1.51 17.51 -1.61
N GLY A 60 -1.24 18.44 -2.51
CA GLY A 60 -0.22 19.47 -2.33
C GLY A 60 -0.67 20.60 -1.40
N THR A 61 0.26 21.47 -1.01
CA THR A 61 -0.04 22.72 -0.29
C THR A 61 -0.89 23.71 -1.11
N ASP A 62 -0.99 23.50 -2.42
CA ASP A 62 -1.88 24.23 -3.33
C ASP A 62 -3.30 23.65 -3.37
N GLU A 63 -3.61 22.69 -2.48
CA GLU A 63 -4.87 21.96 -2.37
C GLU A 63 -5.19 21.08 -3.59
N ARG A 64 -4.26 20.94 -4.55
CA ARG A 64 -4.47 20.11 -5.75
C ARG A 64 -4.00 18.68 -5.53
N PRO A 65 -4.67 17.69 -6.17
CA PRO A 65 -4.22 16.31 -6.18
C PRO A 65 -3.02 16.15 -7.13
N TRP A 66 -1.98 15.47 -6.65
CA TRP A 66 -0.74 15.17 -7.36
C TRP A 66 -0.45 13.68 -7.33
N MET A 67 0.02 13.14 -8.45
CA MET A 67 0.40 11.74 -8.56
C MET A 67 1.70 11.61 -9.34
N TRP A 68 2.66 10.90 -8.76
CA TRP A 68 3.99 10.75 -9.34
C TRP A 68 4.54 9.36 -9.07
N ASN A 69 5.47 8.93 -9.92
CA ASN A 69 6.13 7.65 -9.77
C ASN A 69 7.53 7.63 -10.38
N SER A 70 8.28 6.60 -10.02
CA SER A 70 9.46 6.08 -10.71
C SER A 70 9.28 4.56 -10.74
N LEU A 71 9.09 3.98 -11.92
CA LEU A 71 8.64 2.58 -12.07
C LEU A 71 9.52 1.82 -13.08
N SER A 72 10.83 1.92 -12.93
CA SER A 72 11.80 1.31 -13.85
C SER A 72 11.72 -0.23 -13.87
N ASN A 73 11.43 -0.85 -12.72
CA ASN A 73 11.24 -2.30 -12.60
C ASN A 73 9.79 -2.76 -12.82
N TYR A 74 8.86 -1.85 -13.14
CA TYR A 74 7.42 -2.14 -13.28
C TYR A 74 6.85 -1.59 -14.59
N PRO A 75 7.29 -2.07 -15.77
CA PRO A 75 6.90 -1.51 -17.05
C PRO A 75 5.38 -1.59 -17.30
N GLU A 76 4.72 -2.67 -16.90
CA GLU A 76 3.27 -2.86 -17.04
C GLU A 76 2.50 -1.86 -16.17
N LEU A 77 2.98 -1.60 -14.94
CA LEU A 77 2.39 -0.57 -14.07
C LEU A 77 2.62 0.84 -14.64
N SER A 78 3.79 1.09 -15.23
CA SER A 78 4.10 2.36 -15.90
C SER A 78 3.18 2.60 -17.10
N GLU A 79 2.89 1.57 -17.90
CA GLU A 79 1.92 1.64 -18.99
C GLU A 79 0.51 1.91 -18.45
N ALA A 80 0.08 1.16 -17.44
CA ALA A 80 -1.21 1.34 -16.79
C ALA A 80 -1.38 2.77 -16.23
N TYR A 81 -0.34 3.29 -15.57
CA TYR A 81 -0.29 4.67 -15.09
C TYR A 81 -0.46 5.67 -16.23
N ASN A 82 0.29 5.54 -17.31
CA ASN A 82 0.21 6.49 -18.43
C ASN A 82 -1.16 6.46 -19.13
N LYS A 83 -1.83 5.31 -19.16
CA LYS A 83 -3.18 5.17 -19.70
C LYS A 83 -4.27 5.78 -18.80
N GLY A 84 -4.10 5.72 -17.48
CA GLY A 84 -5.11 6.11 -16.49
C GLY A 84 -4.94 7.48 -15.84
N LYS A 85 -3.72 8.02 -15.73
CA LYS A 85 -3.39 9.17 -14.88
C LYS A 85 -4.26 10.40 -15.07
N ASP A 86 -4.61 10.75 -16.32
CA ASP A 86 -5.40 11.96 -16.59
C ASP A 86 -6.81 11.85 -16.02
N GLU A 87 -7.44 10.67 -16.14
CA GLU A 87 -8.77 10.39 -15.60
C GLU A 87 -8.74 10.42 -14.06
N TRP A 88 -7.70 9.83 -13.48
CA TRP A 88 -7.53 9.76 -12.04
C TRP A 88 -7.30 11.16 -11.44
N ILE A 89 -6.45 11.99 -12.05
CA ILE A 89 -6.23 13.38 -11.61
C ILE A 89 -7.51 14.21 -11.76
N GLN A 90 -8.29 13.98 -12.83
CA GLN A 90 -9.56 14.68 -13.05
C GLN A 90 -10.63 14.30 -12.02
N SER A 91 -10.66 13.06 -11.54
CA SER A 91 -11.62 12.63 -10.51
C SER A 91 -11.44 13.36 -9.19
N ARG A 92 -10.21 13.79 -8.89
CA ARG A 92 -9.78 14.41 -7.62
C ARG A 92 -10.04 13.55 -6.38
N ASP A 93 -10.39 12.28 -6.56
CA ASP A 93 -10.66 11.33 -5.47
C ASP A 93 -9.55 10.28 -5.42
N PHE A 94 -8.52 10.56 -4.63
CA PHE A 94 -7.40 9.64 -4.41
C PHE A 94 -7.62 8.71 -3.22
N SER A 95 -8.78 8.79 -2.55
CA SER A 95 -9.07 7.92 -1.39
C SER A 95 -9.21 6.44 -1.78
N LYS A 96 -9.36 6.16 -3.07
CA LYS A 96 -9.53 4.83 -3.66
C LYS A 96 -8.25 4.26 -4.28
N ILE A 97 -7.18 5.05 -4.34
CA ILE A 97 -5.92 4.61 -4.91
C ILE A 97 -5.20 3.72 -3.90
N HIS A 98 -4.93 2.49 -4.31
CA HIS A 98 -4.06 1.56 -3.61
C HIS A 98 -2.96 1.08 -4.56
N CYS A 99 -1.74 1.02 -4.06
CA CYS A 99 -0.60 0.50 -4.79
C CYS A 99 0.30 -0.27 -3.83
N SER A 100 0.85 -1.38 -4.28
CA SER A 100 1.87 -2.13 -3.57
C SER A 100 2.90 -2.62 -4.56
N LEU A 101 4.17 -2.44 -4.18
CA LEU A 101 5.34 -2.77 -4.97
C LEU A 101 6.15 -3.79 -4.20
N ALA A 102 6.57 -4.87 -4.87
CA ALA A 102 7.42 -5.91 -4.32
C ALA A 102 8.56 -6.25 -5.28
N GLN A 103 9.45 -7.15 -4.86
CA GLN A 103 10.61 -7.56 -5.65
C GLN A 103 10.20 -8.24 -6.97
N ASN A 104 11.13 -8.32 -7.92
CA ASN A 104 10.96 -9.02 -9.19
C ASN A 104 9.78 -8.53 -10.04
N GLY A 105 9.52 -7.21 -10.04
CA GLY A 105 8.44 -6.61 -10.81
C GLY A 105 7.03 -6.92 -10.30
N SER A 106 6.91 -7.54 -9.11
CA SER A 106 5.61 -7.87 -8.52
C SER A 106 4.90 -6.60 -8.05
N TYR A 107 3.67 -6.36 -8.52
CA TYR A 107 2.87 -5.22 -8.09
C TYR A 107 1.38 -5.51 -8.09
N TYR A 108 0.67 -4.71 -7.30
CA TYR A 108 -0.78 -4.60 -7.37
C TYR A 108 -1.18 -3.13 -7.31
N PHE A 109 -2.07 -2.72 -8.20
CA PHE A 109 -2.62 -1.38 -8.28
C PHE A 109 -4.14 -1.45 -8.40
N ASN A 110 -4.85 -0.63 -7.62
CA ASN A 110 -6.29 -0.46 -7.68
C ASN A 110 -6.63 1.03 -7.57
N ASN A 111 -7.64 1.48 -8.30
CA ASN A 111 -8.20 2.82 -8.15
C ASN A 111 -9.73 2.83 -8.00
N ASN A 112 -10.41 1.68 -7.98
CA ASN A 112 -11.86 1.55 -7.78
C ASN A 112 -12.70 2.66 -8.46
N SER A 113 -12.31 3.04 -9.67
CA SER A 113 -12.79 4.26 -10.35
C SER A 113 -14.07 4.01 -11.14
N GLY A 114 -14.80 2.95 -10.81
CA GLY A 114 -16.04 2.55 -11.46
C GLY A 114 -15.85 1.83 -12.80
N ALA A 115 -16.96 1.33 -13.35
CA ALA A 115 -17.00 0.40 -14.48
C ALA A 115 -16.57 0.99 -15.84
N THR A 116 -16.33 2.31 -15.92
CA THR A 116 -15.98 3.03 -17.16
C THR A 116 -14.53 3.47 -17.20
N ALA A 117 -13.77 3.25 -16.13
CA ALA A 117 -12.39 3.71 -16.06
C ALA A 117 -11.49 2.98 -17.05
N LYS A 118 -10.56 3.73 -17.68
CA LYS A 118 -9.60 3.15 -18.63
C LYS A 118 -8.70 2.09 -17.98
N VAL A 119 -8.41 2.28 -16.70
CA VAL A 119 -7.64 1.39 -15.84
C VAL A 119 -8.24 1.50 -14.43
N GLY A 120 -9.00 0.47 -14.02
CA GLY A 120 -9.53 0.35 -12.66
C GLY A 120 -8.60 -0.43 -11.73
N GLN A 121 -7.93 -1.46 -12.25
CA GLN A 121 -6.97 -2.30 -11.54
C GLN A 121 -5.89 -2.77 -12.53
N SER A 122 -4.70 -3.07 -12.02
CA SER A 122 -3.58 -3.61 -12.78
C SER A 122 -2.65 -4.34 -11.82
N HIS A 123 -2.14 -5.51 -12.21
CA HIS A 123 -1.21 -6.29 -11.40
C HIS A 123 -0.36 -7.19 -12.28
N ASP A 124 0.86 -7.49 -11.82
CA ASP A 124 1.73 -8.49 -12.44
C ASP A 124 2.70 -9.09 -11.41
N GLY A 125 3.34 -10.21 -11.75
CA GLY A 125 4.36 -10.84 -10.93
C GLY A 125 3.87 -11.34 -9.56
N LEU A 126 2.57 -11.57 -9.40
CA LEU A 126 1.96 -12.03 -8.14
C LEU A 126 2.14 -13.53 -7.92
N ASP A 127 2.11 -13.97 -6.66
CA ASP A 127 1.95 -15.40 -6.32
C ASP A 127 0.70 -15.96 -7.02
N ALA A 128 0.80 -17.19 -7.56
CA ALA A 128 -0.25 -17.79 -8.36
C ALA A 128 -1.59 -17.94 -7.60
N ARG A 129 -1.55 -18.16 -6.28
CA ARG A 129 -2.76 -18.24 -5.43
C ARG A 129 -3.39 -16.87 -5.27
N LEU A 130 -2.59 -15.83 -5.04
CA LEU A 130 -3.06 -14.46 -4.96
C LEU A 130 -3.68 -14.01 -6.30
N GLY A 131 -2.98 -14.25 -7.42
CA GLY A 131 -3.48 -13.93 -8.75
C GLY A 131 -4.80 -14.66 -9.06
N LYS A 132 -4.91 -15.94 -8.69
CA LYS A 132 -6.17 -16.69 -8.83
C LYS A 132 -7.30 -16.10 -7.99
N GLU A 133 -7.01 -15.69 -6.76
CA GLU A 133 -8.01 -15.09 -5.86
C GLU A 133 -8.48 -13.71 -6.34
N ILE A 134 -7.59 -12.90 -6.89
CA ILE A 134 -7.97 -11.62 -7.52
C ILE A 134 -8.85 -11.89 -8.74
N ASN A 135 -8.42 -12.81 -9.61
CA ASN A 135 -9.14 -13.14 -10.84
C ASN A 135 -10.51 -13.81 -10.59
N SER A 136 -10.69 -14.55 -9.50
CA SER A 136 -11.98 -15.16 -9.16
C SER A 136 -13.06 -14.12 -8.81
N LYS A 137 -12.65 -12.90 -8.45
CA LYS A 137 -13.54 -11.77 -8.09
C LYS A 137 -13.88 -10.87 -9.27
N LEU A 138 -13.43 -11.23 -10.47
CA LEU A 138 -13.82 -10.60 -11.73
C LEU A 138 -15.18 -11.14 -12.21
N VAL A 139 -16.12 -10.24 -12.46
CA VAL A 139 -17.38 -10.54 -13.14
C VAL A 139 -17.45 -9.72 -14.42
N GLY A 140 -17.44 -10.39 -15.59
CA GLY A 140 -17.49 -9.72 -16.90
C GLY A 140 -16.26 -8.85 -17.19
N GLY A 141 -15.08 -9.24 -16.69
CA GLY A 141 -13.85 -8.45 -16.82
C GLY A 141 -13.82 -7.16 -15.99
N LYS A 142 -14.78 -7.01 -15.07
CA LYS A 142 -14.86 -5.92 -14.11
C LYS A 142 -14.89 -6.48 -12.69
N PHE A 143 -14.24 -5.82 -11.75
CA PHE A 143 -14.27 -6.27 -10.37
C PHE A 143 -15.57 -5.85 -9.72
N VAL A 144 -16.31 -6.82 -9.17
CA VAL A 144 -17.56 -6.56 -8.43
C VAL A 144 -17.32 -6.66 -6.91
N GLN A 145 -16.18 -7.25 -6.52
CA GLN A 145 -15.70 -7.35 -5.15
C GLN A 145 -14.20 -7.08 -5.12
N ASP A 146 -13.80 -5.84 -5.44
CA ASP A 146 -12.40 -5.44 -5.40
C ASP A 146 -11.75 -5.76 -4.04
N PRO A 147 -10.53 -6.32 -4.00
CA PRO A 147 -9.72 -6.27 -2.79
C PRO A 147 -9.60 -4.81 -2.34
N GLN A 148 -9.95 -4.56 -1.08
CA GLN A 148 -9.78 -3.26 -0.46
C GLN A 148 -8.29 -2.89 -0.44
N LEU A 149 -7.44 -3.88 -0.19
CA LEU A 149 -6.00 -3.73 -0.05
C LEU A 149 -5.29 -5.05 -0.35
N VAL A 150 -4.17 -4.99 -1.05
CA VAL A 150 -3.22 -6.09 -1.20
C VAL A 150 -1.86 -5.59 -0.74
N ALA A 151 -1.30 -6.17 0.32
CA ALA A 151 0.06 -5.89 0.77
C ALA A 151 1.00 -6.97 0.24
N LEU A 152 2.10 -6.55 -0.38
CA LEU A 152 3.11 -7.44 -0.95
C LEU A 152 4.41 -7.33 -0.16
N GLY A 153 4.98 -8.49 0.17
CA GLY A 153 6.22 -8.64 0.94
C GLY A 153 7.36 -9.28 0.15
N ILE A 154 8.39 -9.72 0.87
CA ILE A 154 9.51 -10.48 0.31
C ILE A 154 9.05 -11.87 -0.16
N ALA A 155 9.79 -12.51 -1.07
CA ALA A 155 9.56 -13.90 -1.49
C ALA A 155 8.11 -14.22 -1.93
N GLN A 156 7.40 -13.25 -2.50
CA GLN A 156 5.98 -13.36 -2.87
C GLN A 156 5.02 -13.55 -1.69
N SER A 157 5.44 -13.24 -0.46
CA SER A 157 4.54 -13.14 0.68
C SER A 157 3.47 -12.07 0.43
N TYR A 158 2.24 -12.34 0.84
CA TYR A 158 1.14 -11.40 0.63
C TYR A 158 0.07 -11.45 1.71
N ILE A 159 -0.67 -10.35 1.83
CA ILE A 159 -1.96 -10.28 2.53
C ILE A 159 -2.96 -9.59 1.60
N LEU A 160 -4.12 -10.21 1.40
CA LEU A 160 -5.27 -9.67 0.70
C LEU A 160 -6.37 -9.38 1.71
N LEU A 161 -6.89 -8.15 1.69
CA LEU A 161 -8.06 -7.71 2.44
C LEU A 161 -9.23 -7.48 1.48
N GLY A 162 -10.33 -8.19 1.69
CA GLY A 162 -11.60 -8.00 0.98
C GLY A 162 -12.47 -6.91 1.61
N ASN A 163 -13.40 -6.36 0.81
CA ASN A 163 -14.31 -5.31 1.27
C ASN A 163 -15.24 -5.74 2.41
N ASN A 164 -15.58 -7.03 2.55
CA ASN A 164 -16.42 -7.51 3.65
C ASN A 164 -15.60 -7.92 4.88
N GLY A 165 -14.31 -7.59 4.88
CA GLY A 165 -13.38 -7.98 5.95
C GLY A 165 -12.84 -9.40 5.82
N GLU A 166 -13.02 -10.06 4.66
CA GLU A 166 -12.27 -11.27 4.37
C GLU A 166 -10.77 -10.97 4.37
N ILE A 167 -9.98 -11.88 4.93
CA ILE A 167 -8.53 -11.78 4.92
C ILE A 167 -7.95 -13.10 4.45
N LEU A 168 -7.03 -13.03 3.49
CA LEU A 168 -6.27 -14.16 2.97
C LEU A 168 -4.79 -13.79 3.00
N TRP A 169 -3.94 -14.67 3.50
CA TRP A 169 -2.50 -14.45 3.50
C TRP A 169 -1.74 -15.73 3.20
N ASP A 170 -0.53 -15.55 2.67
CA ASP A 170 0.49 -16.57 2.59
C ASP A 170 1.82 -15.82 2.81
N LEU A 171 2.43 -16.03 3.98
CA LEU A 171 3.60 -15.25 4.39
C LEU A 171 4.92 -15.98 4.13
N LYS A 172 4.90 -17.19 3.53
CA LYS A 172 6.10 -17.94 3.09
C LYS A 172 7.18 -18.07 4.17
N ASP A 173 6.79 -18.36 5.41
CA ASP A 173 7.66 -18.44 6.58
C ASP A 173 8.40 -17.11 6.93
N HIS A 174 7.94 -15.99 6.37
CA HIS A 174 8.34 -14.64 6.75
C HIS A 174 7.27 -13.99 7.63
N TYR A 175 7.62 -12.89 8.30
CA TYR A 175 6.70 -12.12 9.15
C TYR A 175 5.99 -13.00 10.20
N THR A 176 6.71 -13.95 10.79
CA THR A 176 6.15 -14.95 11.74
C THR A 176 5.43 -14.30 12.92
N ASP A 177 5.95 -13.18 13.42
CA ASP A 177 5.31 -12.43 14.52
C ASP A 177 3.98 -11.81 14.08
N LEU A 178 3.90 -11.32 12.84
CA LEU A 178 2.64 -10.85 12.26
C LEU A 178 1.66 -12.00 12.10
N GLU A 179 2.12 -13.16 11.60
CA GLU A 179 1.26 -14.33 11.43
C GLU A 179 0.59 -14.71 12.75
N LYS A 180 1.37 -14.74 13.84
CA LYS A 180 0.84 -14.97 15.19
C LYS A 180 -0.21 -13.93 15.57
N VAL A 181 0.07 -12.64 15.37
CA VAL A 181 -0.87 -11.54 15.64
C VAL A 181 -2.18 -11.70 14.84
N LEU A 182 -2.10 -12.12 13.58
CA LEU A 182 -3.27 -12.35 12.73
C LEU A 182 -4.10 -13.56 13.19
N GLN A 183 -3.43 -14.65 13.59
CA GLN A 183 -4.09 -15.87 14.06
C GLN A 183 -4.78 -15.69 15.43
N GLU A 184 -4.18 -14.89 16.32
CA GLU A 184 -4.72 -14.63 17.66
C GLU A 184 -5.83 -13.56 17.65
N SER A 185 -5.85 -12.69 16.65
CA SER A 185 -6.84 -11.63 16.54
C SER A 185 -8.23 -12.16 16.21
N LYS A 186 -9.23 -11.67 16.95
CA LYS A 186 -10.66 -11.87 16.65
C LYS A 186 -11.29 -10.65 15.96
N VAL A 187 -10.47 -9.68 15.58
CA VAL A 187 -10.89 -8.41 15.01
C VAL A 187 -10.44 -8.35 13.56
N GLY A 188 -11.31 -7.88 12.68
CA GLY A 188 -10.95 -7.69 11.27
C GLY A 188 -9.81 -6.69 11.10
N VAL A 189 -8.93 -6.95 10.12
CA VAL A 189 -7.87 -6.01 9.74
C VAL A 189 -8.47 -4.84 8.96
N GLU A 190 -7.99 -3.64 9.26
CA GLU A 190 -8.32 -2.40 8.54
C GLU A 190 -7.22 -2.03 7.54
N HIS A 191 -5.95 -2.17 7.95
CA HIS A 191 -4.81 -1.79 7.14
C HIS A 191 -3.60 -2.67 7.47
N VAL A 192 -2.78 -3.00 6.47
CA VAL A 192 -1.57 -3.79 6.67
C VAL A 192 -0.50 -3.39 5.66
N VAL A 193 0.75 -3.38 6.10
CA VAL A 193 1.92 -3.11 5.26
C VAL A 193 2.98 -4.15 5.55
N LEU A 194 3.47 -4.79 4.48
CA LEU A 194 4.63 -5.67 4.52
C LEU A 194 5.82 -4.92 3.90
N SER A 195 7.00 -5.05 4.49
CA SER A 195 8.21 -4.54 3.84
C SER A 195 8.64 -5.49 2.73
N PRO A 196 8.76 -5.05 1.46
CA PRO A 196 9.31 -5.88 0.40
C PRO A 196 10.84 -6.01 0.46
N PHE A 197 11.47 -5.56 1.57
CA PHE A 197 12.93 -5.59 1.76
C PHE A 197 13.36 -6.46 2.94
N ASN A 198 12.49 -6.64 3.95
CA ASN A 198 12.84 -7.37 5.16
C ASN A 198 11.61 -8.08 5.75
N GLY A 199 11.69 -9.41 5.86
CA GLY A 199 10.64 -10.28 6.40
C GLY A 199 10.32 -10.09 7.88
N THR A 200 11.06 -9.24 8.59
CA THR A 200 10.76 -8.86 9.97
C THR A 200 10.04 -7.52 10.07
N HIS A 201 9.92 -6.76 8.97
CA HIS A 201 9.37 -5.41 8.97
C HIS A 201 7.93 -5.38 8.47
N TRP A 202 7.00 -5.04 9.35
CA TRP A 202 5.57 -5.02 9.07
C TRP A 202 4.80 -4.08 9.99
N PHE A 203 3.57 -3.79 9.59
CA PHE A 203 2.58 -3.02 10.35
C PHE A 203 1.19 -3.57 10.08
N VAL A 204 0.34 -3.65 11.11
CA VAL A 204 -1.07 -3.98 10.98
C VAL A 204 -1.91 -3.09 11.88
N LYS A 205 -3.05 -2.61 11.36
CA LYS A 205 -4.09 -1.90 12.09
C LYS A 205 -5.38 -2.69 11.97
N PHE A 206 -6.04 -2.93 13.10
CA PHE A 206 -7.33 -3.61 13.20
C PHE A 206 -8.49 -2.61 13.28
N LYS A 207 -9.69 -3.06 12.89
CA LYS A 207 -10.92 -2.24 12.85
C LYS A 207 -11.35 -1.67 14.21
N ASN A 208 -10.83 -2.20 15.32
CA ASN A 208 -11.02 -1.66 16.66
C ASN A 208 -10.01 -0.54 17.01
N ASN A 209 -9.28 0.01 16.04
CA ASN A 209 -8.21 1.00 16.20
C ASN A 209 -7.00 0.52 17.01
N VAL A 210 -6.80 -0.78 17.17
CA VAL A 210 -5.56 -1.35 17.71
C VAL A 210 -4.57 -1.57 16.58
N ALA A 211 -3.30 -1.23 16.79
CA ALA A 211 -2.25 -1.46 15.81
C ALA A 211 -1.04 -2.15 16.44
N PHE A 212 -0.38 -2.99 15.65
CA PHE A 212 0.85 -3.69 16.00
C PHE A 212 1.88 -3.49 14.90
N TRP A 213 3.16 -3.48 15.28
CA TRP A 213 4.27 -3.36 14.34
C TRP A 213 5.56 -3.94 14.88
N CYS A 214 6.46 -4.22 13.95
CA CYS A 214 7.85 -4.57 14.22
C CYS A 214 8.66 -3.43 14.85
N ASP A 215 9.79 -3.73 15.49
CA ASP A 215 10.67 -2.72 16.09
C ASP A 215 11.37 -1.76 15.09
N ALA A 216 11.22 -1.99 13.79
CA ALA A 216 11.81 -1.15 12.76
C ALA A 216 11.14 0.24 12.62
N ILE A 217 9.90 0.37 13.10
CA ILE A 217 9.20 1.64 13.10
C ILE A 217 9.61 2.44 14.33
N PRO A 218 9.87 3.77 14.22
CA PRO A 218 10.37 4.55 15.34
C PRO A 218 9.46 4.50 16.56
N LYS A 219 10.08 4.43 17.74
CA LYS A 219 9.35 4.51 19.02
C LYS A 219 8.61 5.84 19.21
N ASP A 220 9.03 6.90 18.51
CA ASP A 220 8.36 8.21 18.49
C ASP A 220 7.28 8.32 17.40
N TRP A 221 6.86 7.20 16.82
CA TRP A 221 5.65 7.16 16.02
C TRP A 221 4.45 7.30 16.96
N ASP A 222 3.68 8.36 16.77
CA ASP A 222 2.64 8.82 17.70
C ASP A 222 1.43 7.85 17.84
N MET A 223 1.51 6.62 17.31
CA MET A 223 0.50 5.59 17.55
C MET A 223 0.76 4.86 18.85
N ASN A 224 -0.31 4.54 19.57
CA ASN A 224 -0.22 3.70 20.76
C ASN A 224 0.21 2.29 20.33
N ARG A 225 1.44 1.90 20.68
CA ARG A 225 1.89 0.52 20.60
C ARG A 225 1.18 -0.23 21.70
N TYR A 226 0.37 -1.22 21.36
CA TYR A 226 -0.11 -2.15 22.36
C TYR A 226 0.96 -3.22 22.52
N ASP A 227 1.58 -3.21 23.71
CA ASP A 227 2.54 -4.22 24.16
C ASP A 227 1.84 -5.57 24.45
#